data_AF-A0A954LLK0-F1
#
_entry.id   AF-A0A954LLK0-F1
#
_cell.length_a   1.000
_cell.length_b   1.000
_cell.length_c   1.000
_cell.angle_alpha   90.00
_cell.angle_beta   90.00
_cell.angle_gamma   90.00
#
_symmetry.space_group_name_H-M   'P 1'
#
loop_
_entity.id
_entity.type
_entity.pdbx_description
1 polymer ?
#
loop_
_entity_poly.entity_id
_entity_poly.type
_entity_poly.pdbx_seq_one_letter_code
_entity_poly.pdbx_strand_id
1 'polypeptide(L)'
;MKALRGMQIFPVLDLMEGQVVRGVAGQRDQYRPVESVLTSGSDPLQIAHAFQAHLGLSTFYLADLDAIRFGRPQWEILQQMTDAFPGCWLDCGIRIASDVSRFQQSGEIVFV
;
A
#
# COMPACT_ATOMS: atom_id res chain seq x y z
N MET A 1 23.59 9.64 -8.66
CA MET A 1 22.63 10.45 -9.45
C MET A 1 22.07 11.52 -8.52
N LYS A 2 22.11 12.80 -8.91
CA LYS A 2 21.54 13.90 -8.11
C LYS A 2 20.01 13.83 -8.27
N ALA A 3 19.28 13.70 -7.17
CA ALA A 3 17.83 13.87 -7.18
C ALA A 3 17.52 15.29 -7.70
N LEU A 4 16.80 15.38 -8.81
CA LEU A 4 16.10 16.62 -9.17
C LEU A 4 15.23 16.97 -7.96
N ARG A 5 15.28 18.21 -7.44
CA ARG A 5 14.24 18.71 -6.53
C ARG A 5 12.96 18.76 -7.34
N GLY A 6 12.24 17.64 -7.37
CA GLY A 6 11.12 17.37 -8.26
C GLY A 6 9.97 16.75 -7.47
N MET A 7 8.77 16.93 -8.01
CA MET A 7 7.54 16.35 -7.49
C MET A 7 7.69 14.83 -7.36
N GLN A 8 7.42 14.29 -6.17
CA GLN A 8 7.33 12.85 -5.96
C GLN A 8 5.89 12.39 -6.19
N ILE A 9 5.74 11.26 -6.88
CA ILE A 9 4.46 10.64 -7.18
C ILE A 9 4.45 9.27 -6.52
N PHE A 10 3.48 9.05 -5.64
CA PHE A 10 3.29 7.78 -4.93
C PHE A 10 1.98 7.17 -5.41
N PRO A 11 1.99 6.00 -6.06
CA PRO A 11 0.76 5.28 -6.32
C PRO A 11 0.13 4.86 -4.98
N VAL A 12 -1.17 5.09 -4.87
CA VAL A 12 -1.97 4.67 -3.71
C VAL A 12 -2.54 3.29 -4.00
N LEU A 13 -2.31 2.34 -3.11
CA LEU A 13 -2.96 1.02 -3.11
C LEU A 13 -3.87 0.93 -1.88
N ASP A 14 -5.18 1.00 -2.11
CA ASP A 14 -6.19 0.72 -1.08
C ASP A 14 -6.35 -0.80 -0.97
N LEU A 15 -6.05 -1.37 0.21
CA LEU A 15 -6.12 -2.80 0.48
C LEU A 15 -7.37 -3.16 1.28
N MET A 16 -8.15 -4.11 0.80
CA MET A 16 -9.31 -4.66 1.50
C MET A 16 -9.40 -6.16 1.19
N GLU A 17 -9.55 -6.99 2.24
CA GLU A 17 -9.69 -8.44 2.12
C GLU A 17 -8.62 -9.11 1.24
N GLY A 18 -7.38 -8.65 1.37
CA GLY A 18 -6.21 -9.17 0.66
C GLY A 18 -6.03 -8.65 -0.77
N GLN A 19 -6.85 -7.70 -1.23
CA GLN A 19 -6.83 -7.21 -2.60
C GLN A 19 -6.73 -5.70 -2.69
N VAL A 20 -6.11 -5.21 -3.77
CA VAL A 20 -6.18 -3.80 -4.15
C VAL A 20 -7.58 -3.51 -4.69
N VAL A 21 -8.26 -2.56 -4.07
CA VAL A 21 -9.61 -2.16 -4.40
C VAL A 21 -9.65 -0.73 -4.95
N ARG A 22 -10.70 -0.43 -5.72
CA ARG A 22 -10.97 0.92 -6.20
C ARG A 22 -11.87 1.68 -5.23
N GLY A 23 -11.44 2.88 -4.84
CA GLY A 23 -12.21 3.76 -3.98
C GLY A 23 -13.41 4.41 -4.68
N VAL A 24 -14.52 4.54 -3.95
CA VAL A 24 -15.76 5.21 -4.40
C VAL A 24 -16.18 6.22 -3.34
N ALA A 25 -15.61 7.43 -3.37
CA ALA A 25 -15.99 8.56 -2.50
C ALA A 25 -16.16 8.20 -1.00
N GLY A 26 -15.31 7.31 -0.46
CA GLY A 26 -15.39 6.85 0.93
C GLY A 26 -16.51 5.85 1.23
N GLN A 27 -17.36 5.48 0.25
CA GLN A 27 -18.41 4.47 0.36
C GLN A 27 -17.79 3.07 0.30
N ARG A 28 -17.09 2.68 1.37
CA ARG A 28 -16.27 1.46 1.43
C ARG A 28 -17.03 0.17 1.12
N ASP A 29 -18.34 0.14 1.32
CA ASP A 29 -19.18 -1.03 0.99
C ASP A 29 -19.40 -1.21 -0.52
N GLN A 30 -19.05 -0.21 -1.33
CA GLN A 30 -19.08 -0.28 -2.79
C GLN A 30 -17.70 -0.56 -3.40
N TYR A 31 -16.66 -0.68 -2.57
CA TYR A 31 -15.31 -0.91 -3.05
C TYR A 31 -15.25 -2.32 -3.65
N ARG A 32 -14.56 -2.42 -4.78
CA ARG A 32 -14.40 -3.68 -5.52
C ARG A 32 -12.95 -3.81 -5.92
N PRO A 33 -12.47 -5.04 -6.16
CA PRO A 33 -11.15 -5.26 -6.75
C PRO A 33 -10.91 -4.35 -7.95
N VAL A 34 -9.70 -3.82 -8.06
CA VAL A 34 -9.34 -2.97 -9.19
C VAL A 34 -9.33 -3.80 -10.47
N GLU A 35 -9.82 -3.20 -11.56
CA GLU A 35 -9.68 -3.73 -12.91
C GLU A 35 -8.63 -2.86 -13.61
N SER A 36 -7.53 -3.47 -14.05
CA SER A 36 -6.35 -2.77 -14.51
C SER A 36 -6.01 -3.12 -15.95
N VAL A 37 -5.49 -2.14 -16.68
CA VAL A 37 -4.88 -2.34 -18.00
C VAL A 37 -3.40 -2.76 -17.89
N LEU A 38 -2.79 -2.62 -16.71
CA LEU A 38 -1.37 -2.89 -16.47
C LEU A 38 -1.09 -4.32 -15.99
N THR A 39 -2.08 -4.98 -15.38
CA THR A 39 -1.95 -6.35 -14.87
C THR A 39 -3.31 -7.04 -14.81
N SER A 40 -3.31 -8.37 -14.96
CA SER A 40 -4.48 -9.20 -14.76
C SER A 40 -4.63 -9.53 -13.27
N GLY A 41 -5.50 -8.81 -12.57
CA GLY A 41 -5.86 -9.10 -11.18
C GLY A 41 -5.66 -7.91 -10.24
N SER A 42 -5.93 -8.18 -8.96
CA SER A 42 -5.95 -7.21 -7.87
C SER A 42 -4.93 -7.52 -6.77
N ASP A 43 -4.00 -8.45 -7.02
CA ASP A 43 -2.94 -8.78 -6.08
C ASP A 43 -2.00 -7.58 -5.87
N PRO A 44 -1.68 -7.19 -4.61
CA PRO A 44 -0.88 -6.01 -4.33
C PRO A 44 0.53 -6.04 -4.93
N LEU A 45 1.22 -7.18 -4.84
CA LEU A 45 2.58 -7.32 -5.38
C LEU A 45 2.57 -7.27 -6.91
N GLN A 46 1.63 -7.97 -7.54
CA GLN A 46 1.49 -7.95 -9.01
C GLN A 46 1.21 -6.53 -9.52
N ILE A 47 0.34 -5.79 -8.82
CA ILE A 47 0.06 -4.39 -9.16
C ILE A 47 1.31 -3.53 -8.98
N ALA A 48 2.01 -3.64 -7.85
CA ALA A 48 3.21 -2.85 -7.59
C ALA A 48 4.32 -3.11 -8.60
N HIS A 49 4.56 -4.38 -8.97
CA HIS A 49 5.48 -4.72 -10.05
C HIS A 49 5.04 -4.16 -11.40
N ALA A 50 3.73 -4.15 -11.70
CA ALA A 50 3.23 -3.54 -12.92
C ALA A 50 3.45 -2.01 -12.95
N PHE A 51 3.25 -1.31 -11.83
CA PHE A 51 3.59 0.11 -11.68
C PHE A 51 5.09 0.37 -11.90
N GLN A 52 5.95 -0.46 -11.29
CA GLN A 52 7.40 -0.34 -11.46
C GLN A 52 7.80 -0.57 -12.92
N ALA A 53 7.30 -1.63 -13.55
CA ALA A 53 7.67 -2.02 -14.91
C ALA A 53 7.21 -1.00 -15.97
N HIS A 54 6.00 -0.46 -15.83
CA HIS A 54 5.40 0.41 -16.86
C HIS A 54 5.63 1.90 -16.61
N LEU A 55 5.76 2.32 -15.35
CA LEU A 55 5.80 3.74 -14.96
C LEU A 55 7.08 4.12 -14.20
N GLY A 56 7.93 3.15 -13.83
CA GLY A 56 9.14 3.40 -13.04
C GLY A 56 8.87 3.85 -11.60
N LEU A 57 7.63 3.66 -11.10
CA LEU A 57 7.23 4.03 -9.74
C LEU A 57 7.45 2.85 -8.80
N SER A 58 8.23 3.05 -7.75
CA SER A 58 8.64 1.99 -6.81
C SER A 58 8.43 2.34 -5.34
N THR A 59 7.78 3.47 -5.05
CA THR A 59 7.43 3.88 -3.70
C THR A 59 5.94 4.11 -3.63
N PHE A 60 5.27 3.38 -2.75
CA PHE A 60 3.82 3.30 -2.69
C PHE A 60 3.29 3.86 -1.38
N TYR A 61 2.06 4.35 -1.41
CA TYR A 61 1.25 4.54 -0.21
C TYR A 61 0.24 3.39 -0.12
N LEU A 62 0.26 2.64 0.97
CA LEU A 62 -0.58 1.47 1.21
C LEU A 62 -1.58 1.80 2.32
N ALA A 63 -2.87 1.82 1.98
CA ALA A 63 -3.94 2.00 2.95
C ALA A 63 -4.59 0.65 3.26
N ASP A 64 -4.31 0.09 4.44
CA ASP A 64 -4.95 -1.13 4.91
C ASP A 64 -6.33 -0.81 5.48
N LEU A 65 -7.36 -0.92 4.63
CA LEU A 65 -8.72 -0.56 4.98
C LEU A 65 -9.30 -1.49 6.06
N ASP A 66 -8.81 -2.72 6.19
CA ASP A 66 -9.28 -3.66 7.21
C ASP A 66 -8.69 -3.29 8.58
N ALA A 67 -7.44 -2.82 8.62
CA ALA A 67 -6.85 -2.23 9.80
C ALA A 67 -7.57 -0.94 10.22
N ILE A 68 -7.79 -0.04 9.27
CA ILE A 68 -8.43 1.26 9.49
C ILE A 68 -9.86 1.08 10.01
N ARG A 69 -10.65 0.21 9.38
CA ARG A 69 -12.06 -0.01 9.73
C ARG A 69 -12.24 -0.88 10.96
N PHE A 70 -11.48 -1.97 11.06
CA PHE A 70 -11.77 -3.07 11.98
C PHE A 70 -10.64 -3.38 12.96
N GLY A 71 -9.48 -2.73 12.84
CA GLY A 71 -8.29 -3.05 13.62
C GLY A 71 -7.71 -4.42 13.27
N ARG A 72 -7.92 -4.88 12.02
CA ARG A 72 -7.47 -6.18 11.52
C ARG A 72 -6.43 -5.98 10.40
N PRO A 73 -5.18 -5.66 10.78
CA PRO A 73 -4.12 -5.44 9.80
C PRO A 73 -3.71 -6.71 9.06
N GLN A 74 -3.45 -6.54 7.77
CA GLN A 74 -3.05 -7.55 6.80
C GLN A 74 -1.52 -7.70 6.78
N TRP A 75 -0.93 -8.04 7.94
CA TRP A 75 0.52 -7.94 8.18
C TRP A 75 1.39 -8.65 7.17
N GLU A 76 0.99 -9.85 6.74
CA GLU A 76 1.76 -10.63 5.77
C GLU A 76 1.89 -9.90 4.43
N ILE A 77 0.81 -9.29 3.95
CA ILE A 77 0.80 -8.50 2.71
C ILE A 77 1.65 -7.24 2.88
N LEU A 78 1.47 -6.53 4.00
CA LEU A 78 2.24 -5.32 4.27
C LEU A 78 3.74 -5.62 4.33
N GLN A 79 4.13 -6.73 4.97
CA GLN A 79 5.52 -7.17 5.05
C GLN A 79 6.09 -7.53 3.68
N GLN A 80 5.38 -8.34 2.89
CA GLN A 80 5.81 -8.70 1.54
C GLN A 80 6.00 -7.45 0.65
N MET A 81 5.10 -6.48 0.77
CA MET A 81 5.16 -5.24 0.01
C MET A 81 6.37 -4.38 0.38
N THR A 82 6.66 -4.19 1.66
CA THR A 82 7.80 -3.39 2.12
C THR A 82 9.14 -4.11 1.95
N ASP A 83 9.16 -5.45 1.97
CA ASP A 83 10.35 -6.24 1.62
C ASP A 83 10.69 -6.09 0.12
N ALA A 84 9.67 -6.11 -0.75
CA ALA A 84 9.86 -5.95 -2.20
C ALA A 84 10.09 -4.49 -2.62
N PHE A 85 9.46 -3.53 -1.93
CA PHE A 85 9.49 -2.10 -2.23
C PHE A 85 9.82 -1.28 -0.98
N PRO A 86 11.10 -1.15 -0.63
CA PRO A 86 11.52 -0.34 0.53
C PRO A 86 11.10 1.13 0.40
N GLY A 87 10.73 1.76 1.51
CA GLY A 87 10.29 3.16 1.55
C GLY A 87 8.80 3.38 1.37
N CYS A 88 7.98 2.32 1.31
CA CYS A 88 6.52 2.45 1.29
C CYS A 88 5.99 3.18 2.52
N TRP A 89 4.91 3.94 2.31
CA TRP A 89 4.15 4.61 3.36
C TRP A 89 2.94 3.76 3.70
N LEU A 90 2.71 3.53 4.99
CA LEU A 90 1.68 2.62 5.48
C LEU A 90 0.66 3.38 6.32
N ASP A 91 -0.62 3.29 5.95
CA ASP A 91 -1.73 3.55 6.85
C ASP A 91 -2.35 2.20 7.23
N CYS A 92 -1.91 1.68 8.38
CA CYS A 92 -2.40 0.42 8.94
C CYS A 92 -3.19 0.62 10.23
N GLY A 93 -3.92 1.74 10.32
CA GLY A 93 -4.82 2.00 11.44
C GLY A 93 -4.11 2.12 12.80
N ILE A 94 -2.87 2.62 12.79
CA ILE A 94 -2.09 2.96 14.00
C ILE A 94 -2.84 4.08 14.73
N ARG A 95 -3.24 3.82 15.99
CA ARG A 95 -3.96 4.82 16.81
C ARG A 95 -3.13 5.29 17.99
N ILE A 96 -2.22 4.43 18.46
CA ILE A 96 -1.32 4.72 19.57
C ILE A 96 0.09 4.22 19.27
N ALA A 97 1.10 4.82 19.92
CA ALA A 97 2.50 4.49 19.68
C ALA A 97 2.82 2.99 19.87
N SER A 98 2.12 2.29 20.79
CA SER A 98 2.34 0.86 21.00
C SER A 98 1.85 -0.01 19.85
N ASP A 99 0.98 0.47 18.95
CA ASP A 99 0.56 -0.31 17.77
C ASP A 99 1.73 -0.54 16.80
N VAL A 100 2.70 0.39 16.76
CA VAL A 100 3.90 0.32 15.91
C VAL A 100 4.79 -0.87 16.28
N SER A 101 4.79 -1.28 17.55
CA SER A 101 5.60 -2.41 18.02
C SER A 101 5.28 -3.75 17.34
N ARG A 102 4.12 -3.84 16.67
CA ARG A 102 3.68 -5.01 15.89
C ARG A 102 4.36 -5.11 14.53
N PHE A 103 5.02 -4.04 14.09
CA PHE A 103 5.75 -3.97 12.84
C PHE A 103 7.25 -4.07 13.11
N GLN A 104 7.83 -5.23 12.83
CA GLN A 104 9.27 -5.46 12.95
C GLN A 104 9.85 -5.66 11.56
N GLN A 105 10.45 -4.61 10.99
CA GLN A 105 11.11 -4.69 9.69
C GLN A 105 12.39 -3.88 9.63
N SER A 106 13.25 -4.28 8.69
CA SER A 106 14.45 -3.53 8.28
C SER A 106 14.11 -2.60 7.11
N GLY A 107 14.24 -1.29 7.30
CA GLY A 107 14.03 -0.28 6.25
C GLY A 107 13.38 0.99 6.76
N GLU A 108 13.36 2.04 5.93
CA GLU A 108 12.58 3.25 6.22
C GLU A 108 11.10 2.96 5.92
N ILE A 109 10.26 3.04 6.95
CA ILE A 109 8.81 2.93 6.85
C ILE A 109 8.23 4.21 7.45
N VAL A 110 7.26 4.79 6.76
CA VAL A 110 6.51 5.94 7.25
C VAL A 110 5.10 5.47 7.57
N PHE A 111 4.71 5.57 8.84
CA PHE A 111 3.31 5.40 9.24
C PHE A 111 2.59 6.74 9.08
N VAL A 112 1.41 6.71 8.46
CA VAL A 112 0.56 7.89 8.19
C VAL A 112 -0.69 7.85 9.06
#